data_AF-A0A7W3XVY9-F1
#
_entry.id   AF-A0A7W3XVY9-F1
#
_cell.length_a   1.000
_cell.length_b   1.000
_cell.length_c   1.000
_cell.angle_alpha   90.00
_cell.angle_beta   90.00
_cell.angle_gamma   90.00
#
_symmetry.space_group_name_H-M   'P 1'
#
loop_
_entity.id
_entity.type
_entity.pdbx_description
1 polymer ?
#
loop_
_entity_poly.entity_id
_entity_poly.type
_entity_poly.pdbx_seq_one_letter_code
_entity_poly.pdbx_strand_id
1 'polypeptide(L)'
;MRPRVALAHARRAFALSLIAIGLLVALALVLLFTTGWGQRLTADWRGETAVGERTTASASFRLATYEEFHDLCAAVQGAEGQLAALRAELDVVAPDSGRADRIHSSITAVTANRVSLIADYNALARQEHRTAFRDTNLPAELDPDASETSCTA
;
A
#
# COMPACT_ATOMS: atom_id res chain seq x y z
N MET A 1 53.89 53.49 33.01
CA MET A 1 53.44 52.50 31.98
C MET A 1 53.70 51.11 32.58
N ARG A 2 52.94 50.01 32.38
CA ARG A 2 52.09 49.57 31.24
C ARG A 2 50.82 48.73 31.64
N PRO A 3 49.93 49.15 32.59
CA PRO A 3 48.84 48.26 33.05
C PRO A 3 47.76 47.96 31.98
N ARG A 4 47.50 48.88 31.04
CA ARG A 4 46.41 48.75 30.05
C ARG A 4 46.59 47.61 29.03
N VAL A 5 47.79 47.06 28.87
CA VAL A 5 48.09 46.06 27.83
C VAL A 5 47.63 44.66 28.24
N ALA A 6 47.88 44.24 29.48
CA ALA A 6 47.55 42.89 29.97
C ALA A 6 46.05 42.57 29.86
N LEU A 7 45.19 43.52 30.26
CA LEU A 7 43.73 43.42 30.16
C LEU A 7 43.23 43.22 28.71
N ALA A 8 43.93 43.77 27.72
CA ALA A 8 43.57 43.58 26.31
C ALA A 8 43.87 42.16 25.82
N HIS A 9 44.99 41.55 26.25
CA HIS A 9 45.31 40.17 25.93
C HIS A 9 44.36 39.18 26.61
N ALA A 10 44.06 39.38 27.90
CA ALA A 10 43.12 38.51 28.64
C ALA A 10 41.73 38.47 27.99
N ARG A 11 41.17 39.63 27.61
CA ARG A 11 39.86 39.70 26.94
C ARG A 11 39.87 39.08 25.54
N ARG A 12 40.98 39.18 24.80
CA ARG A 12 41.16 38.51 23.49
C ARG A 12 41.25 36.99 23.64
N ALA A 13 42.02 36.50 24.60
CA ALA A 13 42.12 35.07 24.89
C ALA A 13 40.75 34.48 25.24
N PHE A 14 40.02 35.12 26.17
CA PHE A 14 38.67 34.68 26.57
C PHE A 14 37.67 34.67 25.40
N ALA A 15 37.69 35.70 24.54
CA ALA A 15 36.85 35.74 23.35
C ALA A 15 37.18 34.60 22.35
N LEU A 16 38.47 34.30 22.14
CA LEU A 16 38.90 33.19 21.30
C LEU A 16 38.51 31.83 21.90
N SER A 17 38.56 31.67 23.23
CA SER A 17 38.07 30.46 23.92
C SER A 17 36.57 30.24 23.67
N LEU A 18 35.74 31.29 23.77
CA LEU A 18 34.30 31.19 23.49
C LEU A 18 34.01 30.83 22.03
N ILE A 19 34.76 31.40 21.08
CA ILE A 19 34.63 31.06 19.65
C ILE A 19 35.03 29.59 19.40
N ALA A 20 36.12 29.12 20.01
CA ALA A 20 36.56 27.72 19.88
C ALA A 20 35.54 26.73 20.47
N ILE A 21 34.95 27.04 21.63
CA ILE A 21 33.87 26.25 22.24
C ILE A 21 32.64 26.24 21.33
N GLY A 22 32.23 27.38 20.78
CA GLY A 22 31.10 27.47 19.84
C GLY A 22 31.30 26.62 18.57
N LEU A 23 32.51 26.63 18.00
CA LEU A 23 32.87 25.79 16.86
C LEU A 23 32.85 24.29 17.20
N LEU A 24 33.33 23.89 18.38
CA LEU A 24 33.30 22.50 18.84
C LEU A 24 31.86 22.00 19.05
N VAL A 25 30.97 22.84 19.63
CA VAL A 25 29.55 22.51 19.79
C VAL A 25 28.86 22.39 18.42
N ALA A 26 29.12 23.32 17.50
CA ALA A 26 28.57 23.24 16.13
C ALA A 26 29.03 21.98 15.39
N LEU A 27 30.31 21.61 15.49
CA LEU A 27 30.85 20.39 14.90
C LEU A 27 30.24 19.12 15.52
N ALA A 28 30.08 19.08 16.85
CA ALA A 28 29.43 17.96 17.53
C ALA A 28 27.97 17.78 17.09
N LEU A 29 27.22 18.87 16.92
CA LEU A 29 25.85 18.83 16.37
C LEU A 29 25.83 18.30 14.93
N VAL A 30 26.71 18.79 14.05
CA VAL A 30 26.84 18.29 12.67
C VAL A 30 27.13 16.79 12.65
N LEU A 31 28.02 16.30 13.51
CA LEU A 31 28.33 14.87 13.62
C LEU A 31 27.15 14.04 14.14
N LEU A 32 26.41 14.52 15.14
CA LEU A 32 25.20 13.84 15.67
C LEU A 32 24.07 13.72 14.65
N PHE A 33 23.91 14.72 13.77
CA PHE A 33 22.91 14.67 12.70
C PHE A 33 23.37 13.88 11.46
N THR A 34 24.65 13.94 11.07
CA THR A 34 25.17 13.22 9.88
C THR A 34 25.45 11.75 10.13
N THR A 35 25.83 11.35 11.35
CA THR A 35 26.06 9.92 11.70
C THR A 35 24.77 9.13 11.98
N GLY A 36 23.60 9.73 11.71
CA GLY A 36 22.29 9.06 11.85
C GLY A 36 21.81 8.85 13.28
N TRP A 37 22.53 9.27 14.32
CA TRP A 37 22.08 9.17 15.71
C TRP A 37 20.85 10.03 15.99
N GLY A 38 20.87 11.30 15.55
CA GLY A 38 19.67 12.15 15.59
C GLY A 38 18.53 11.65 14.69
N GLN A 39 18.86 10.85 13.66
CA GLN A 39 17.84 10.19 12.84
C GLN A 39 17.24 8.97 13.53
N ARG A 40 17.97 8.15 14.29
CA ARG A 40 17.37 7.05 15.09
C ARG A 40 16.33 7.58 16.09
N LEU A 41 16.70 8.58 16.88
CA LEU A 41 15.80 9.21 17.87
C LEU A 41 14.54 9.87 17.26
N THR A 42 14.53 10.15 15.95
CA THR A 42 13.35 10.65 15.22
C THR A 42 12.73 9.63 14.26
N ALA A 43 13.39 8.49 14.04
CA ALA A 43 12.91 7.36 13.26
C ALA A 43 11.99 6.46 14.08
N ASP A 44 12.18 6.37 15.40
CA ASP A 44 11.18 5.73 16.27
C ASP A 44 9.87 6.54 16.23
N TRP A 45 9.93 7.87 16.38
CA TRP A 45 8.74 8.73 16.32
C TRP A 45 8.06 8.74 14.94
N ARG A 46 8.83 8.89 13.84
CA ARG A 46 8.28 8.80 12.47
C ARG A 46 7.87 7.38 12.07
N GLY A 47 8.51 6.37 12.66
CA GLY A 47 8.22 4.96 12.47
C GLY A 47 6.88 4.63 13.09
N GLU A 48 6.67 4.98 14.37
CA GLU A 48 5.40 4.79 15.07
C GLU A 48 4.24 5.48 14.34
N THR A 49 4.42 6.72 13.86
CA THR A 49 3.38 7.41 13.05
C THR A 49 3.18 6.75 11.68
N ALA A 50 4.25 6.39 10.96
CA ALA A 50 4.13 5.77 9.63
C ALA A 50 3.80 4.26 9.67
N VAL A 51 3.78 3.65 10.86
CA VAL A 51 3.19 2.35 11.15
C VAL A 51 1.73 2.55 11.48
N GLY A 52 1.37 3.39 12.46
CA GLY A 52 -0.03 3.67 12.81
C GLY A 52 -0.87 4.14 11.61
N GLU A 53 -0.35 5.05 10.79
CA GLU A 53 -1.02 5.55 9.58
C GLU A 53 -1.15 4.48 8.47
N ARG A 54 -0.50 3.31 8.62
CA ARG A 54 -0.62 2.12 7.77
C ARG A 54 -1.34 0.93 8.42
N THR A 55 -1.42 0.86 9.75
CA THR A 55 -1.98 -0.29 10.50
C THR A 55 -3.27 0.04 11.24
N THR A 56 -3.48 1.29 11.67
CA THR A 56 -4.71 1.73 12.33
C THR A 56 -5.65 2.44 11.37
N ALA A 57 -6.25 1.65 10.46
CA ALA A 57 -7.59 1.87 9.90
C ALA A 57 -7.97 3.32 9.54
N SER A 58 -7.10 4.03 8.81
CA SER A 58 -7.38 5.39 8.32
C SER A 58 -8.64 5.39 7.47
N ALA A 59 -9.39 6.50 7.45
CA ALA A 59 -10.66 6.57 6.72
C ALA A 59 -10.50 6.23 5.23
N SER A 60 -9.37 6.59 4.63
CA SER A 60 -8.97 6.20 3.28
C SER A 60 -8.65 4.71 3.14
N PHE A 61 -7.91 4.08 4.07
CA PHE A 61 -7.65 2.64 4.03
C PHE A 61 -8.95 1.82 4.14
N ARG A 62 -9.87 2.26 5.00
CA ARG A 62 -11.18 1.62 5.20
C ARG A 62 -12.04 1.72 3.94
N LEU A 63 -12.14 2.92 3.36
CA LEU A 63 -12.88 3.15 2.12
C LEU A 63 -12.27 2.36 0.95
N ALA A 64 -10.94 2.44 0.76
CA ALA A 64 -10.26 1.70 -0.30
C ALA A 64 -10.41 0.18 -0.15
N THR A 65 -10.37 -0.38 1.07
CA THR A 65 -10.61 -1.81 1.29
C THR A 65 -12.06 -2.21 0.96
N TYR A 66 -13.03 -1.37 1.30
CA TYR A 66 -14.44 -1.58 0.95
C TYR A 66 -14.66 -1.55 -0.57
N GLU A 67 -14.11 -0.53 -1.25
CA GLU A 67 -14.13 -0.38 -2.70
C GLU A 67 -13.44 -1.56 -3.40
N GLU A 68 -12.25 -1.98 -2.93
CA GLU A 68 -11.46 -3.11 -3.47
C GLU A 68 -12.25 -4.44 -3.40
N PHE A 69 -13.01 -4.70 -2.32
CA PHE A 69 -13.90 -5.86 -2.23
C PHE A 69 -15.09 -5.80 -3.20
N HIS A 70 -15.70 -4.63 -3.40
CA HIS A 70 -16.79 -4.46 -4.35
C HIS A 70 -16.32 -4.56 -5.81
N ASP A 71 -15.20 -3.92 -6.15
CA ASP A 71 -14.60 -3.93 -7.49
C ASP A 71 -14.21 -5.34 -7.92
N LEU A 72 -13.59 -6.13 -7.05
CA LEU A 72 -13.25 -7.53 -7.34
C LEU A 72 -14.51 -8.40 -7.55
N CYS A 73 -15.55 -8.22 -6.74
CA CYS A 73 -16.79 -8.98 -6.90
C CYS A 73 -17.51 -8.60 -8.21
N ALA A 74 -17.59 -7.31 -8.53
CA ALA A 74 -18.12 -6.82 -9.79
C ALA A 74 -17.30 -7.28 -11.01
N ALA A 75 -15.98 -7.39 -10.88
CA ALA A 75 -15.11 -7.94 -11.92
C ALA A 75 -15.34 -9.44 -12.16
N VAL A 76 -15.60 -10.23 -11.10
CA VAL A 76 -15.99 -11.64 -11.23
C VAL A 76 -17.31 -11.77 -12.00
N GLN A 77 -18.34 -11.01 -11.61
CA GLN A 77 -19.63 -10.98 -12.34
C GLN A 77 -19.46 -10.48 -13.79
N GLY A 78 -18.55 -9.52 -14.04
CA GLY A 78 -18.19 -9.06 -15.37
C GLY A 78 -17.53 -10.13 -16.24
N ALA A 79 -16.75 -11.04 -15.63
CA ALA A 79 -16.19 -12.21 -16.32
C ALA A 79 -17.26 -13.29 -16.57
N GLU A 80 -18.19 -13.50 -15.63
CA GLU A 80 -19.32 -14.42 -15.78
C GLU A 80 -20.27 -13.98 -16.91
N GLY A 81 -20.60 -12.69 -16.99
CA GLY A 81 -21.38 -12.13 -18.10
C GLY A 81 -20.70 -12.29 -19.47
N GLN A 82 -19.36 -12.17 -19.52
CA GLN A 82 -18.58 -12.48 -20.73
C GLN A 82 -18.61 -13.97 -21.09
N LEU A 83 -18.55 -14.87 -20.10
CA LEU A 83 -18.69 -16.31 -20.34
C LEU A 83 -20.09 -16.68 -20.84
N ALA A 84 -21.14 -16.06 -20.30
CA ALA A 84 -22.51 -16.24 -20.76
C ALA A 84 -22.68 -15.77 -22.23
N ALA A 85 -22.16 -14.59 -22.57
CA ALA A 85 -22.19 -14.07 -23.94
C ALA A 85 -21.40 -14.95 -24.93
N LEU A 86 -20.21 -15.42 -24.55
CA LEU A 86 -19.38 -16.30 -25.39
C LEU A 86 -20.02 -17.68 -25.59
N ARG A 87 -20.69 -18.24 -24.57
CA ARG A 87 -21.46 -19.49 -24.69
C ARG A 87 -22.64 -19.32 -25.64
N ALA A 88 -23.43 -18.25 -25.47
CA ALA A 88 -24.56 -17.94 -26.35
C ALA A 88 -24.14 -17.66 -27.81
N GLU A 89 -22.92 -17.14 -28.05
CA GLU A 89 -22.38 -17.04 -29.42
C GLU A 89 -21.96 -18.42 -29.96
N LEU A 90 -21.36 -19.28 -29.13
CA LEU A 90 -20.97 -20.63 -29.52
C LEU A 90 -22.18 -21.47 -29.98
N ASP A 91 -23.30 -21.34 -29.27
CA ASP A 91 -24.56 -22.06 -29.56
C ASP A 91 -25.18 -21.73 -30.93
N VAL A 92 -24.80 -20.60 -31.56
CA VAL A 92 -25.31 -20.15 -32.88
C VAL A 92 -24.25 -20.16 -33.99
N VAL A 93 -23.00 -20.49 -33.66
CA VAL A 93 -21.88 -20.55 -34.61
C VAL A 93 -21.71 -21.98 -35.14
N ALA A 94 -21.32 -22.13 -36.42
CA ALA A 94 -21.05 -23.43 -37.02
C ALA A 94 -19.89 -24.15 -36.26
N PRO A 95 -20.09 -25.39 -35.76
CA PRO A 95 -19.13 -26.05 -34.87
C PRO A 95 -17.71 -26.15 -35.41
N ASP A 96 -17.54 -26.64 -36.65
CA ASP A 96 -16.22 -26.83 -37.28
C ASP A 96 -15.67 -25.53 -37.92
N SER A 97 -16.13 -24.35 -37.47
CA SER A 97 -15.64 -23.07 -37.97
C SER A 97 -14.51 -22.51 -37.12
N GLY A 98 -13.55 -21.86 -37.74
CA GLY A 98 -12.50 -21.13 -37.02
C GLY A 98 -13.01 -19.98 -36.15
N ARG A 99 -14.32 -19.67 -36.13
CA ARG A 99 -14.92 -18.79 -35.12
C ARG A 99 -15.18 -19.54 -33.81
N ALA A 100 -15.65 -20.79 -33.86
CA ALA A 100 -15.81 -21.65 -32.68
C ALA A 100 -14.47 -21.84 -31.95
N ASP A 101 -13.38 -22.14 -32.67
CA ASP A 101 -12.00 -22.21 -32.11
C ASP A 101 -11.62 -20.94 -31.32
N ARG A 102 -11.91 -19.77 -31.90
CA ARG A 102 -11.63 -18.48 -31.26
C ARG A 102 -12.51 -18.27 -30.03
N ILE A 103 -13.79 -18.68 -30.07
CA ILE A 103 -14.70 -18.60 -28.93
C ILE A 103 -14.24 -19.55 -27.80
N HIS A 104 -13.83 -20.79 -28.09
CA HIS A 104 -13.27 -21.70 -27.10
C HIS A 104 -12.00 -21.15 -26.45
N SER A 105 -11.11 -20.52 -27.23
CA SER A 105 -9.93 -19.81 -26.71
C SER A 105 -10.32 -18.64 -25.80
N SER A 106 -11.30 -17.82 -26.21
CA SER A 106 -11.84 -16.73 -25.38
C SER A 106 -12.49 -17.23 -24.08
N ILE A 107 -13.31 -18.29 -24.14
CA ILE A 107 -13.92 -18.93 -22.96
C ILE A 107 -12.84 -19.41 -22.00
N THR A 108 -11.76 -20.02 -22.51
CA THR A 108 -10.63 -20.48 -21.70
C THR A 108 -9.93 -19.31 -20.99
N ALA A 109 -9.65 -18.22 -21.71
CA ALA A 109 -9.02 -17.02 -21.15
C ALA A 109 -9.90 -16.33 -20.10
N VAL A 110 -11.20 -16.15 -20.36
CA VAL A 110 -12.12 -15.50 -19.40
C VAL A 110 -12.38 -16.39 -18.19
N THR A 111 -12.39 -17.73 -18.34
CA THR A 111 -12.48 -18.68 -17.21
C THR A 111 -11.25 -18.55 -16.31
N ALA A 112 -10.04 -18.52 -16.88
CA ALA A 112 -8.82 -18.29 -16.10
C ALA A 112 -8.83 -16.93 -15.37
N ASN A 113 -9.31 -15.88 -16.03
CA ASN A 113 -9.47 -14.56 -15.43
C ASN A 113 -10.47 -14.56 -14.25
N ARG A 114 -11.62 -15.23 -14.39
CA ARG A 114 -12.60 -15.41 -13.30
C ARG A 114 -11.96 -16.09 -12.08
N VAL A 115 -11.21 -17.17 -12.31
CA VAL A 115 -10.51 -17.90 -11.24
C VAL A 115 -9.45 -17.03 -10.54
N SER A 116 -8.72 -16.19 -11.28
CA SER A 116 -7.79 -15.22 -10.68
C SER A 116 -8.52 -14.23 -9.77
N LEU A 117 -9.58 -13.58 -10.27
CA LEU A 117 -10.33 -12.59 -9.50
C LEU A 117 -10.97 -13.17 -8.23
N ILE A 118 -11.43 -14.43 -8.29
CA ILE A 118 -11.89 -15.20 -7.11
C ILE A 118 -10.74 -15.47 -6.14
N ALA A 119 -9.56 -15.85 -6.63
CA ALA A 119 -8.38 -16.07 -5.79
C ALA A 119 -7.89 -14.77 -5.12
N ASP A 120 -7.91 -13.64 -5.84
CA ASP A 120 -7.54 -12.31 -5.35
C ASP A 120 -8.52 -11.81 -4.28
N TYR A 121 -9.84 -11.91 -4.53
CA TYR A 121 -10.88 -11.63 -3.53
C TYR A 121 -10.65 -12.46 -2.26
N ASN A 122 -10.44 -13.76 -2.40
CA ASN A 122 -10.24 -14.67 -1.27
C ASN A 122 -8.91 -14.41 -0.56
N ALA A 123 -7.87 -13.93 -1.26
CA ALA A 123 -6.61 -13.52 -0.66
C ALA A 123 -6.76 -12.25 0.21
N LEU A 124 -7.67 -11.34 -0.14
CA LEU A 124 -8.06 -10.22 0.73
C LEU A 124 -8.99 -10.67 1.86
N ALA A 125 -9.95 -11.55 1.58
CA ALA A 125 -10.94 -12.02 2.56
C ALA A 125 -10.33 -12.83 3.71
N ARG A 126 -9.16 -13.43 3.51
CA ARG A 126 -8.37 -14.10 4.58
C ARG A 126 -7.47 -13.17 5.39
N GLN A 127 -7.38 -11.88 5.05
CA GLN A 127 -6.59 -10.91 5.83
C GLN A 127 -7.44 -10.35 6.98
N GLU A 128 -7.18 -10.82 8.21
CA GLU A 128 -7.93 -10.43 9.43
C GLU A 128 -8.12 -8.92 9.59
N HIS A 129 -7.11 -8.12 9.24
CA HIS A 129 -7.14 -6.65 9.34
C HIS A 129 -7.96 -5.95 8.23
N ARG A 130 -8.44 -6.70 7.23
CA ARG A 130 -9.31 -6.21 6.15
C ARG A 130 -10.74 -6.74 6.25
N THR A 131 -10.99 -7.90 6.86
CA THR A 131 -12.34 -8.48 6.97
C THR A 131 -13.35 -7.55 7.65
N ALA A 132 -12.89 -6.75 8.62
CA ALA A 132 -13.69 -5.74 9.32
C ALA A 132 -14.11 -4.54 8.45
N PHE A 133 -13.65 -4.46 7.20
CA PHE A 133 -13.98 -3.39 6.24
C PHE A 133 -14.62 -3.90 4.94
N ARG A 134 -14.85 -5.23 4.81
CA ARG A 134 -15.76 -5.78 3.80
C ARG A 134 -17.20 -5.43 4.18
N ASP A 135 -18.06 -5.23 3.19
CA ASP A 135 -19.50 -5.11 3.45
C ASP A 135 -20.08 -6.40 4.08
N THR A 136 -21.16 -6.26 4.85
CA THR A 136 -21.82 -7.39 5.54
C THR A 136 -22.58 -8.31 4.56
N ASN A 137 -23.03 -7.76 3.43
CA ASN A 137 -23.80 -8.47 2.41
C ASN A 137 -22.89 -9.18 1.40
N LEU A 138 -21.64 -8.71 1.26
CA LEU A 138 -20.62 -9.39 0.48
C LEU A 138 -20.17 -10.72 1.15
N PRO A 139 -20.00 -11.80 0.38
CA PRO A 139 -19.74 -13.15 0.90
C PRO A 139 -18.42 -13.27 1.67
N ALA A 140 -18.34 -14.31 2.52
CA ALA A 140 -17.17 -14.55 3.37
C ALA A 140 -15.91 -14.93 2.56
N GLU A 141 -16.08 -15.81 1.57
CA GLU A 141 -15.15 -16.15 0.48
C GLU A 141 -16.02 -16.47 -0.76
N LEU A 142 -15.44 -16.39 -1.95
CA LEU A 142 -16.04 -16.80 -3.22
C LEU A 142 -15.69 -18.25 -3.56
N ASP A 143 -16.67 -19.03 -3.97
CA ASP A 143 -16.48 -20.40 -4.44
C ASP A 143 -15.99 -20.41 -5.91
N PRO A 144 -14.80 -20.96 -6.21
CA PRO A 144 -14.31 -21.04 -7.59
C PRO A 144 -15.15 -21.98 -8.47
N ASP A 145 -15.75 -23.01 -7.89
CA ASP A 145 -16.50 -24.06 -8.60
C ASP A 145 -18.00 -23.72 -8.76
N ALA A 146 -18.50 -22.71 -8.05
CA ALA A 146 -19.84 -22.16 -8.24
C ALA A 146 -20.01 -21.61 -9.67
N SER A 147 -21.21 -21.75 -10.23
CA SER A 147 -21.51 -21.36 -11.62
C SER A 147 -21.59 -19.84 -11.85
N GLU A 148 -22.07 -19.10 -10.85
CA GLU A 148 -22.29 -17.65 -10.85
C GLU A 148 -22.05 -17.10 -9.44
N THR A 149 -21.68 -15.82 -9.34
CA THR A 149 -21.27 -15.17 -8.09
C THR A 149 -22.30 -14.15 -7.61
N SER A 150 -22.67 -14.18 -6.34
CA SER A 150 -23.64 -13.24 -5.74
C SER A 150 -22.92 -12.10 -5.00
N CYS A 151 -22.89 -10.91 -5.61
CA CYS A 151 -22.29 -9.68 -5.06
C CYS A 151 -23.35 -8.70 -4.52
N THR A 152 -24.30 -9.20 -3.71
CA THR A 152 -25.51 -8.46 -3.32
C THR A 152 -25.26 -7.43 -2.22
N ALA A 153 -26.09 -6.38 -2.21
CA ALA A 153 -26.29 -5.36 -1.17
C ALA A 153 -27.77 -5.13 -0.64
#